data_AF-A0A7W5GCJ3-F1
#
_entry.id   AF-A0A7W5GCJ3-F1
#
_cell.length_a   1.000
_cell.length_b   1.000
_cell.length_c   1.000
_cell.angle_alpha   90.00
_cell.angle_beta   90.00
_cell.angle_gamma   90.00
#
_symmetry.space_group_name_H-M   'P 1'
#
loop_
_entity.id
_entity.type
_entity.pdbx_description
1 polymer ?
#
loop_
_entity_poly.entity_id
_entity_poly.type
_entity_poly.pdbx_seq_one_letter_code
_entity_poly.pdbx_strand_id
1 'polypeptide(L)'
;MNIETVDNGHRKFLKGRAFLHNDLLGQFFPSSLQLRSETDATDFTFLTKRTQGTFCFIMSSTCSYCNYHPIESFVRHFPDFDYMLLLEGHQSFLEEVIDKNNFRFPIYSCNIVTINHSLRGIGVPWVLVLNGCGQIIGTGAFNTTMQIQMIAQPLIRTFYASREILDDI
;
A
#
# COMPACT_ATOMS: atom_id res chain seq x y z
N MET A 1 -44.24 -39.07 20.97
CA MET A 1 -43.66 -37.74 21.24
C MET A 1 -42.30 -37.74 20.56
N ASN A 2 -42.25 -37.24 19.32
CA ASN A 2 -41.03 -37.21 18.51
C ASN A 2 -40.21 -36.00 18.96
N ILE A 3 -38.99 -36.26 19.41
CA ILE A 3 -38.03 -35.21 19.71
C ILE A 3 -37.41 -34.80 18.37
N GLU A 4 -37.92 -33.74 17.77
CA GLU A 4 -37.26 -33.07 16.66
C GLU A 4 -35.94 -32.49 17.17
N THR A 5 -34.83 -33.04 16.68
CA THR A 5 -33.51 -32.42 16.86
C THR A 5 -33.47 -31.15 16.04
N VAL A 6 -33.59 -30.01 16.73
CA VAL A 6 -33.31 -28.69 16.17
C VAL A 6 -31.83 -28.69 15.75
N ASP A 7 -31.59 -28.77 14.45
CA ASP A 7 -30.29 -28.49 13.85
C ASP A 7 -29.97 -27.03 14.12
N ASN A 8 -29.29 -26.78 15.24
CA ASN A 8 -28.70 -25.49 15.55
C ASN A 8 -27.60 -25.25 14.53
N GLY A 9 -28.00 -24.70 13.38
CA GLY A 9 -27.15 -24.35 12.25
C GLY A 9 -25.85 -23.77 12.75
N HIS A 10 -24.83 -24.64 12.79
CA HIS A 10 -23.48 -24.26 13.16
C HIS A 10 -23.14 -23.10 12.23
N ARG A 11 -22.97 -21.91 12.79
CA ARG A 11 -22.42 -20.76 12.09
C ARG A 11 -21.11 -21.26 11.48
N LYS A 12 -21.16 -21.61 10.19
CA LYS A 12 -19.99 -21.93 9.41
C LYS A 12 -19.22 -20.63 9.38
N PHE A 13 -18.27 -20.46 10.32
CA PHE A 13 -17.21 -19.49 10.15
C PHE A 13 -16.71 -19.73 8.75
N LEU A 14 -16.93 -18.75 7.87
CA LEU A 14 -16.39 -18.79 6.53
C LEU A 14 -14.88 -18.86 6.73
N LYS A 15 -14.33 -20.08 6.70
CA LYS A 15 -12.91 -20.33 6.42
C LYS A 15 -12.65 -19.99 4.94
N GLY A 16 -13.16 -18.85 4.49
CA GLY A 16 -12.52 -18.17 3.39
C GLY A 16 -11.10 -17.94 3.87
N ARG A 17 -10.11 -18.24 3.04
CA ARG A 17 -8.77 -17.74 3.25
C ARG A 17 -8.92 -16.23 3.30
N ALA A 18 -9.12 -15.66 4.49
CA ALA A 18 -8.77 -14.29 4.74
C ALA A 18 -7.28 -14.30 4.41
N PHE A 19 -6.93 -13.83 3.20
CA PHE A 19 -5.55 -13.58 2.85
C PHE A 19 -5.06 -12.66 3.94
N LEU A 20 -4.33 -13.22 4.90
CA LEU A 20 -3.80 -12.46 6.01
C LEU A 20 -2.77 -11.56 5.34
N HIS A 21 -3.10 -10.27 5.18
CA HIS A 21 -2.19 -9.29 4.56
C HIS A 21 -0.82 -9.24 5.28
N ASN A 22 -0.72 -9.83 6.46
CA ASN A 22 0.51 -10.10 7.20
C ASN A 22 1.54 -10.93 6.40
N ASP A 23 1.13 -11.74 5.42
CA ASP A 23 2.05 -12.55 4.60
C ASP A 23 3.00 -11.69 3.72
N LEU A 24 2.70 -10.39 3.57
CA LEU A 24 3.57 -9.44 2.89
C LEU A 24 4.66 -8.86 3.78
N LEU A 25 4.48 -8.87 5.11
CA LEU A 25 5.46 -8.30 6.03
C LEU A 25 6.76 -9.10 6.00
N GLY A 26 7.89 -8.40 5.95
CA GLY A 26 9.23 -8.97 5.82
C GLY A 26 9.61 -9.42 4.41
N GLN A 27 8.65 -9.47 3.48
CA GLN A 27 8.94 -9.78 2.07
C GLN A 27 9.55 -8.56 1.38
N PHE A 28 10.38 -8.79 0.36
CA PHE A 28 10.84 -7.73 -0.52
C PHE A 28 9.74 -7.36 -1.51
N PHE A 29 9.63 -6.07 -1.83
CA PHE A 29 8.81 -5.64 -2.95
C PHE A 29 9.36 -6.25 -4.25
N PRO A 30 8.51 -6.76 -5.16
CA PRO A 30 8.96 -7.39 -6.40
C PRO A 30 9.87 -6.45 -7.20
N SER A 31 11.04 -6.93 -7.61
CA SER A 31 11.95 -6.16 -8.47
C SER A 31 11.35 -5.85 -9.84
N SER A 32 10.35 -6.62 -10.26
CA SER A 32 9.58 -6.38 -11.46
C SER A 32 8.11 -6.73 -11.19
N LEU A 33 7.20 -5.89 -11.65
CA LEU A 33 5.76 -6.06 -11.45
C LEU A 33 5.01 -5.76 -12.74
N GLN A 34 4.20 -6.71 -13.18
CA GLN A 34 3.28 -6.48 -14.29
C GLN A 34 2.10 -5.63 -13.79
N LEU A 35 2.00 -4.41 -14.31
CA LEU A 35 0.96 -3.47 -13.89
C LEU A 35 -0.36 -3.69 -14.62
N ARG A 36 -0.34 -4.24 -15.84
CA ARG A 36 -1.52 -4.54 -16.68
C ARG A 36 -1.27 -5.83 -17.48
N SER A 37 -2.31 -6.62 -17.76
CA SER A 37 -2.18 -7.97 -18.33
C SER A 37 -1.48 -8.07 -19.69
N GLU A 38 -1.45 -6.98 -20.47
CA GLU A 38 -0.88 -6.95 -21.83
C GLU A 38 0.38 -6.08 -21.94
N THR A 39 0.94 -5.65 -20.81
CA THR A 39 2.17 -4.84 -20.79
C THR A 39 3.33 -5.64 -20.24
N ASP A 40 4.54 -5.26 -20.66
CA ASP A 40 5.76 -5.73 -20.02
C ASP A 40 5.77 -5.39 -18.52
N ALA A 41 6.53 -6.18 -17.77
CA ALA A 41 6.69 -5.95 -16.35
C ALA A 41 7.55 -4.69 -16.10
N THR A 42 7.05 -3.79 -15.25
CA THR A 42 7.74 -2.56 -14.89
C THR A 42 8.87 -2.86 -13.90
N ASP A 43 10.03 -2.25 -14.10
CA ASP A 43 11.18 -2.39 -13.20
C ASP A 43 10.99 -1.54 -11.93
N PHE A 44 11.17 -2.19 -10.79
CA PHE A 44 11.10 -1.62 -9.45
C PHE A 44 12.39 -1.88 -8.65
N THR A 45 13.47 -2.32 -9.29
CA THR A 45 14.78 -2.51 -8.63
C THR A 45 15.29 -1.25 -7.94
N PHE A 46 14.85 -0.06 -8.36
CA PHE A 46 15.21 1.20 -7.70
C PHE A 46 14.77 1.28 -6.22
N LEU A 47 13.75 0.50 -5.81
CA LEU A 47 13.25 0.50 -4.43
C LEU A 47 14.25 -0.06 -3.41
N THR A 48 15.22 -0.87 -3.85
CA THR A 48 16.27 -1.42 -2.97
C THR A 48 17.42 -0.44 -2.73
N LYS A 49 17.40 0.73 -3.40
CA LYS A 49 18.45 1.74 -3.36
C LYS A 49 18.03 3.02 -2.64
N ARG A 50 16.87 3.02 -1.97
CA ARG A 50 16.28 4.20 -1.33
C ARG A 50 16.64 4.26 0.15
N THR A 51 17.64 5.04 0.54
CA THR A 51 18.14 5.05 1.93
C THR A 51 17.09 5.38 2.99
N GLN A 52 16.10 6.22 2.65
CA GLN A 52 15.11 6.72 3.59
C GLN A 52 13.90 5.78 3.74
N GLY A 53 13.69 4.87 2.80
CA GLY A 53 12.48 4.03 2.71
C GLY A 53 11.43 4.62 1.77
N THR A 54 10.43 3.82 1.42
CA THR A 54 9.45 4.19 0.38
C THR A 54 8.03 3.83 0.77
N PHE A 55 7.08 4.70 0.44
CA PHE A 55 5.65 4.46 0.56
C PHE A 55 5.06 4.18 -0.81
N CYS A 56 4.44 3.01 -0.97
CA CYS A 56 3.71 2.65 -2.17
C CYS A 56 2.21 2.66 -1.85
N PHE A 57 1.52 3.69 -2.31
CA PHE A 57 0.06 3.79 -2.21
C PHE A 57 -0.60 3.07 -3.39
N ILE A 58 -1.75 2.45 -3.15
CA ILE A 58 -2.52 1.71 -4.13
C ILE A 58 -3.96 2.21 -4.06
N MET A 59 -4.45 2.76 -5.17
CA MET A 59 -5.74 3.44 -5.27
C MET A 59 -6.46 3.02 -6.55
N SER A 60 -7.78 3.24 -6.59
CA SER A 60 -8.60 3.03 -7.79
C SER A 60 -9.60 4.17 -7.97
N SER A 61 -9.80 4.58 -9.22
CA SER A 61 -10.83 5.56 -9.62
C SER A 61 -12.26 5.06 -9.36
N THR A 62 -12.45 3.76 -9.22
CA THR A 62 -13.76 3.13 -8.97
C THR A 62 -14.06 2.90 -7.49
N CYS A 63 -13.10 3.19 -6.60
CA CYS A 63 -13.25 2.97 -5.17
C CYS A 63 -13.89 4.18 -4.49
N SER A 64 -15.06 4.01 -3.89
CA SER A 64 -15.77 5.05 -3.14
C SER A 64 -15.07 5.50 -1.84
N TYR A 65 -14.13 4.69 -1.34
CA TYR A 65 -13.33 5.00 -0.14
C TYR A 65 -11.97 5.64 -0.47
N CYS A 66 -11.56 5.65 -1.74
CA CYS A 66 -10.29 6.24 -2.15
C CYS A 66 -10.35 7.77 -2.02
N ASN A 67 -9.60 8.29 -1.05
CA ASN A 67 -9.39 9.72 -0.85
C ASN A 67 -7.88 10.03 -0.88
N TYR A 68 -7.47 11.01 -1.69
CA TYR A 68 -6.08 11.41 -1.86
C TYR A 68 -5.58 12.37 -0.78
N HIS A 69 -6.48 13.09 -0.10
CA HIS A 69 -6.12 14.07 0.92
C HIS A 69 -5.26 13.50 2.07
N PRO A 70 -5.53 12.29 2.59
CA PRO A 70 -4.63 11.62 3.53
C PRO A 70 -3.19 11.47 3.02
N ILE A 71 -3.02 11.14 1.73
CA ILE A 71 -1.70 10.96 1.11
C ILE A 71 -0.99 12.32 1.04
N GLU A 72 -1.64 13.35 0.52
CA GLU A 72 -1.09 14.71 0.44
C GLU A 72 -0.66 15.23 1.82
N SER A 73 -1.52 15.06 2.83
CA SER A 73 -1.25 15.48 4.19
C SER A 73 -0.07 14.71 4.78
N PHE A 74 0.05 13.41 4.51
CA PHE A 74 1.14 12.59 5.00
C PHE A 74 2.48 12.98 4.35
N VAL A 75 2.50 13.12 3.02
CA VAL A 75 3.69 13.47 2.24
C VAL A 75 4.24 14.84 2.64
N ARG A 76 3.37 15.82 2.90
CA ARG A 76 3.80 17.14 3.41
C ARG A 76 4.40 17.07 4.80
N HIS A 77 3.96 16.13 5.64
CA HIS A 77 4.44 16.01 7.01
C HIS A 77 5.75 15.22 7.12
N PHE A 78 6.00 14.29 6.21
CA PHE A 78 7.22 13.47 6.20
C PHE A 78 7.98 13.52 4.86
N PRO A 79 8.39 14.70 4.38
CA PRO A 79 8.95 14.86 3.04
C PRO A 79 10.29 14.13 2.81
N ASP A 80 10.92 13.62 3.88
CA ASP A 80 12.17 12.87 3.83
C ASP A 80 12.03 11.45 3.24
N PHE A 81 10.83 10.95 2.97
CA PHE A 81 10.66 9.60 2.41
C PHE A 81 10.42 9.64 0.90
N ASP A 82 10.70 8.52 0.23
CA ASP A 82 10.26 8.32 -1.14
C ASP A 82 8.79 7.90 -1.19
N TYR A 83 8.12 8.29 -2.27
CA TYR A 83 6.71 8.02 -2.49
C TYR A 83 6.47 7.48 -3.88
N MET A 84 5.44 6.67 -4.05
CA MET A 84 4.88 6.28 -5.34
C MET A 84 3.40 5.93 -5.19
N LEU A 85 2.66 6.02 -6.29
CA LEU A 85 1.26 5.65 -6.36
C LEU A 85 1.02 4.67 -7.50
N LEU A 86 0.46 3.50 -7.20
CA LEU A 86 -0.16 2.62 -8.18
C LEU A 86 -1.63 2.99 -8.27
N LEU A 87 -2.05 3.50 -9.44
CA LEU A 87 -3.39 4.01 -9.64
C LEU A 87 -4.11 3.25 -10.75
N GLU A 88 -5.22 2.62 -10.40
CA GLU A 88 -6.17 2.10 -11.38
C GLU A 88 -7.13 3.20 -11.82
N GLY A 89 -7.24 3.41 -13.12
CA GLY A 89 -8.13 4.39 -13.72
C GLY A 89 -7.87 4.57 -15.20
N HIS A 90 -8.74 5.33 -15.87
CA HIS A 90 -8.53 5.75 -17.25
C HIS A 90 -7.49 6.88 -17.30
N GLN A 91 -6.82 7.04 -18.44
CA GLN A 91 -5.72 8.01 -18.62
C GLN A 91 -6.09 9.44 -18.20
N SER A 92 -7.28 9.91 -18.58
CA SER A 92 -7.79 11.24 -18.21
C SER A 92 -7.94 11.43 -16.69
N PHE A 93 -8.30 10.37 -15.97
CA PHE A 93 -8.40 10.41 -14.51
C PHE A 93 -7.02 10.50 -13.86
N LEU A 94 -6.01 9.82 -14.42
CA LEU A 94 -4.64 9.92 -13.92
C LEU A 94 -4.11 11.36 -14.06
N GLU A 95 -4.31 11.98 -15.22
CA GLU A 95 -3.95 13.38 -15.47
C GLU A 95 -4.66 14.33 -14.49
N GLU A 96 -5.96 14.13 -14.27
CA GLU A 96 -6.72 14.89 -13.28
C GLU A 96 -6.15 14.74 -11.86
N VAL A 97 -5.77 13.52 -11.46
CA VAL A 97 -5.18 13.27 -10.13
C VAL A 97 -3.82 13.95 -10.01
N ILE A 98 -2.98 13.90 -11.04
CA ILE A 98 -1.67 14.58 -11.05
C ILE A 98 -1.87 16.09 -10.89
N ASP A 99 -2.75 16.68 -11.70
CA ASP A 99 -2.98 18.12 -11.74
C ASP A 99 -3.61 18.65 -10.45
N LYS A 100 -4.61 17.95 -9.90
CA LYS A 100 -5.34 18.42 -8.71
C LYS A 100 -4.55 18.28 -7.41
N ASN A 101 -3.79 17.19 -7.28
CA ASN A 101 -3.14 16.85 -6.01
C ASN A 101 -1.67 17.30 -5.97
N ASN A 102 -1.14 17.79 -7.10
CA ASN A 102 0.24 18.30 -7.22
C ASN A 102 1.29 17.29 -6.70
N PHE A 103 1.04 16.01 -6.94
CA PHE A 103 1.97 14.95 -6.54
C PHE A 103 3.27 15.06 -7.35
N ARG A 104 4.39 15.16 -6.64
CA ARG A 104 5.74 15.26 -7.25
C ARG A 104 6.46 13.91 -7.31
N PHE A 105 5.76 12.84 -7.01
CA PHE A 105 6.30 11.49 -7.01
C PHE A 105 5.67 10.64 -8.12
N PRO A 106 6.33 9.54 -8.54
CA PRO A 106 5.86 8.71 -9.64
C PRO A 106 4.46 8.14 -9.40
N ILE A 107 3.59 8.28 -10.41
CA ILE A 107 2.27 7.63 -10.46
C ILE A 107 2.30 6.64 -11.62
N TYR A 108 1.98 5.38 -11.33
CA TYR A 108 1.95 4.30 -12.30
C TYR A 108 0.52 3.86 -12.54
N SER A 109 0.09 3.86 -13.80
CA SER A 109 -1.19 3.24 -14.18
C SER A 109 -1.13 1.74 -13.97
N CYS A 110 -2.13 1.18 -13.30
CA CYS A 110 -2.21 -0.26 -13.06
C CYS A 110 -3.64 -0.78 -13.23
N ASN A 111 -3.76 -2.11 -13.19
CA ASN A 111 -5.00 -2.82 -12.99
C ASN A 111 -4.91 -3.56 -11.64
N ILE A 112 -5.87 -3.32 -10.73
CA ILE A 112 -5.82 -3.86 -9.37
C ILE A 112 -5.84 -5.39 -9.40
N VAL A 113 -6.62 -5.99 -10.30
CA VAL A 113 -6.68 -7.45 -10.45
C VAL A 113 -5.31 -8.01 -10.85
N THR A 114 -4.64 -7.39 -11.83
CA THR A 114 -3.29 -7.79 -12.26
C THR A 114 -2.27 -7.69 -11.12
N ILE A 115 -2.18 -6.55 -10.44
CA ILE A 115 -1.18 -6.40 -9.36
C ILE A 115 -1.50 -7.27 -8.14
N ASN A 116 -2.77 -7.59 -7.90
CA ASN A 116 -3.18 -8.43 -6.77
C ASN A 116 -2.68 -9.87 -6.86
N HIS A 117 -2.43 -10.38 -8.07
CA HIS A 117 -1.77 -11.67 -8.23
C HIS A 117 -0.34 -11.67 -7.69
N SER A 118 0.38 -10.56 -7.87
CA SER A 118 1.77 -10.42 -7.41
C SER A 118 1.86 -9.97 -5.97
N LEU A 119 0.93 -9.11 -5.53
CA LEU A 119 0.91 -8.52 -4.19
C LEU A 119 -0.06 -9.26 -3.23
N ARG A 120 -0.51 -10.47 -3.59
CA ARG A 120 -1.26 -11.39 -2.72
C ARG A 120 -2.56 -10.82 -2.13
N GLY A 121 -3.38 -10.19 -2.97
CA GLY A 121 -4.76 -9.84 -2.64
C GLY A 121 -4.93 -8.58 -1.79
N ILE A 122 -4.30 -7.48 -2.21
CA ILE A 122 -4.45 -6.17 -1.58
C ILE A 122 -5.81 -5.53 -1.95
N GLY A 123 -6.43 -4.84 -0.99
CA GLY A 123 -7.61 -3.98 -1.23
C GLY A 123 -7.23 -2.58 -1.70
N VAL A 124 -8.20 -1.70 -1.93
CA VAL A 124 -7.95 -0.27 -2.16
C VAL A 124 -8.94 0.57 -1.33
N PRO A 125 -8.52 1.68 -0.72
CA PRO A 125 -7.16 2.22 -0.66
C PRO A 125 -6.20 1.38 0.22
N TRP A 126 -4.93 1.30 -0.16
CA TRP A 126 -3.93 0.53 0.59
C TRP A 126 -2.53 1.13 0.50
N VAL A 127 -1.73 0.97 1.56
CA VAL A 127 -0.35 1.42 1.60
C VAL A 127 0.58 0.26 1.94
N LEU A 128 1.70 0.20 1.22
CA LEU A 128 2.88 -0.60 1.57
C LEU A 128 3.98 0.35 2.02
N VAL A 129 4.59 0.05 3.16
CA VAL A 129 5.71 0.81 3.73
C VAL A 129 6.96 -0.05 3.63
N LEU A 130 7.94 0.46 2.89
CA LEU A 130 9.19 -0.24 2.60
C LEU A 130 10.33 0.42 3.37
N ASN A 131 11.20 -0.39 3.97
CA ASN A 131 12.47 0.10 4.49
C ASN A 131 13.47 0.42 3.35
N GLY A 132 14.65 0.93 3.70
CA GLY A 132 15.60 1.35 2.68
C GLY A 132 16.26 0.26 1.83
N CYS A 133 16.02 -1.02 2.18
CA CYS A 133 16.43 -2.18 1.39
C CYS A 133 15.28 -2.72 0.52
N GLY A 134 14.11 -2.07 0.52
CA GLY A 134 12.93 -2.50 -0.24
C GLY A 134 12.10 -3.61 0.42
N GLN A 135 12.31 -3.90 1.72
CA GLN A 135 11.46 -4.85 2.46
C GLN A 135 10.20 -4.17 2.98
N ILE A 136 9.06 -4.84 2.85
CA ILE A 136 7.77 -4.38 3.37
C ILE A 136 7.76 -4.55 4.89
N ILE A 137 7.72 -3.43 5.62
CA ILE A 137 7.71 -3.39 7.09
C ILE A 137 6.39 -2.86 7.66
N GLY A 138 5.51 -2.36 6.80
CA GLY A 138 4.15 -1.95 7.15
C GLY A 138 3.22 -2.15 5.95
N THR A 139 1.97 -2.53 6.21
CA THR A 139 0.96 -2.75 5.16
C THR A 139 -0.43 -2.57 5.75
N GLY A 140 -1.34 -1.91 5.04
CA GLY A 140 -2.71 -1.75 5.53
C GLY A 140 -3.60 -0.86 4.67
N ALA A 141 -4.90 -1.01 4.85
CA ALA A 141 -5.89 -0.07 4.35
C ALA A 141 -5.83 1.25 5.13
N PHE A 142 -6.15 2.36 4.46
CA PHE A 142 -6.16 3.67 5.10
C PHE A 142 -7.25 4.56 4.51
N ASN A 143 -7.91 5.36 5.35
CA ASN A 143 -8.82 6.44 4.92
C ASN A 143 -8.43 7.79 5.55
N THR A 144 -7.43 7.82 6.43
CA THR A 144 -7.00 8.99 7.19
C THR A 144 -5.47 9.06 7.27
N THR A 145 -4.92 10.26 7.42
CA THR A 145 -3.47 10.48 7.62
C THR A 145 -2.96 9.73 8.86
N MET A 146 -3.74 9.70 9.94
CA MET A 146 -3.41 8.99 11.17
C MET A 146 -3.23 7.49 10.95
N GLN A 147 -4.07 6.86 10.12
CA GLN A 147 -3.92 5.44 9.79
C GLN A 147 -2.64 5.18 9.01
N ILE A 148 -2.29 6.04 8.04
CA ILE A 148 -1.00 5.95 7.33
C ILE A 148 0.14 6.04 8.35
N GLN A 149 0.10 7.01 9.27
CA GLN A 149 1.10 7.17 10.34
C GLN A 149 1.22 5.95 11.24
N MET A 150 0.10 5.33 11.63
CA MET A 150 0.11 4.12 12.47
C MET A 150 0.76 2.94 11.74
N ILE A 151 0.43 2.72 10.47
CA ILE A 151 1.02 1.67 9.63
C ILE A 151 2.53 1.92 9.45
N ALA A 152 2.92 3.19 9.34
CA ALA A 152 4.29 3.62 9.07
C ALA A 152 5.19 3.74 10.30
N GLN A 153 4.65 3.58 11.51
CA GLN A 153 5.39 3.78 12.76
C GLN A 153 6.77 3.10 12.79
N PRO A 154 6.94 1.84 12.34
CA PRO A 154 8.25 1.20 12.36
C PRO A 154 9.30 1.96 11.55
N LEU A 155 8.94 2.48 10.38
CA LEU A 155 9.85 3.24 9.52
C LEU A 155 10.15 4.61 10.12
N ILE A 156 9.10 5.35 10.49
CA ILE A 156 9.20 6.72 11.02
C ILE A 156 10.09 6.75 12.25
N ARG A 157 9.86 5.85 13.21
CA ARG A 157 10.64 5.79 14.46
C ARG A 157 12.11 5.48 14.19
N THR A 158 12.37 4.49 13.34
CA THR A 158 13.75 4.08 13.03
C THR A 158 14.50 5.21 12.32
N PHE A 159 13.86 5.87 11.36
CA PHE A 159 14.45 6.97 10.60
C PHE A 159 14.74 8.20 11.45
N TYR A 160 13.77 8.70 12.22
CA TYR A 160 13.99 9.92 13.00
C TYR A 160 14.82 9.69 14.27
N ALA A 161 14.70 8.54 14.95
CA ALA A 161 15.56 8.24 16.10
C ALA A 161 17.04 8.09 15.69
N SER A 162 17.32 7.59 14.48
CA SER A 162 18.70 7.53 13.96
C SER A 162 19.26 8.88 13.53
N ARG A 163 18.41 9.83 13.10
CA ARG A 163 18.84 11.21 12.81
C ARG A 163 19.22 11.98 14.07
N GLU A 164 18.44 11.88 15.13
CA GLU A 164 18.77 12.51 16.42
C GLU A 164 20.17 12.08 16.91
N ILE A 165 20.53 10.80 16.73
CA ILE A 165 21.87 10.29 17.07
C ILE A 165 22.98 10.87 16.18
N LEU A 166 22.70 11.14 14.90
CA LEU A 166 23.69 11.68 13.95
C LEU A 166 23.90 13.19 14.11
N ASP A 167 22.89 13.92 14.58
CA ASP A 167 22.99 15.36 14.85
C ASP A 167 23.74 15.65 16.18
N ASP A 168 23.91 14.64 17.04
CA ASP A 168 24.63 14.71 18.33
C ASP A 168 26.13 14.34 18.25
N ILE A 169 26.67 14.03 17.06
CA ILE A 169 28.09 13.65 16.81
C ILE A 169 28.78 14.72 15.97
#